data_AF-A0A3M5U004-F1
#
_entry.id   AF-A0A3M5U004-F1
#
_cell.length_a   1.000
_cell.length_b   1.000
_cell.length_c   1.000
_cell.angle_alpha   90.00
_cell.angle_beta   90.00
_cell.angle_gamma   90.00
#
_symmetry.space_group_name_H-M   'P 1'
#
loop_
_entity.id
_entity.type
_entity.pdbx_description
1 polymer ?
#
loop_
_entity_poly.entity_id
_entity_poly.type
_entity_poly.pdbx_seq_one_letter_code
_entity_poly.pdbx_strand_id
1 'polypeptide(L)'
;MAAPPAPPAGGPDADAPGMHMQRDDRGPGMHRGPGPLKELDLTREQRQQIDRLMREQMHERREITQSYLEKMPAADQKAMRDEIEAKRSKTDSEVRALLKPDQQKQFDEIKKKEDERRAEWAEFKAWKAAKTAKAQ
;
A
#
# COMPACT_ATOMS: atom_id res chain seq x y z
N MET A 1 22.02 16.78 62.23
CA MET A 1 22.66 15.86 61.26
C MET A 1 21.52 15.12 60.57
N ALA A 2 20.85 15.74 59.60
CA ALA A 2 21.19 15.86 58.17
C ALA A 2 20.90 14.54 57.41
N ALA A 3 19.79 14.56 56.66
CA ALA A 3 19.34 13.51 55.75
C ALA A 3 20.35 13.28 54.60
N PRO A 4 20.46 12.06 54.05
CA PRO A 4 21.28 11.84 52.87
C PRO A 4 20.70 12.57 51.65
N PRO A 5 21.56 13.11 50.76
CA PRO A 5 21.17 14.06 49.72
C PRO A 5 20.43 13.43 48.54
N ALA A 6 19.55 14.21 47.92
CA ALA A 6 18.96 13.92 46.61
C ALA A 6 20.05 13.77 45.53
N PRO A 7 19.91 12.83 44.58
CA PRO A 7 20.82 12.75 43.45
C PRO A 7 20.67 13.97 42.51
N PRO A 8 21.77 14.45 41.90
CA PRO A 8 21.80 15.68 41.12
C PRO A 8 21.13 15.51 39.75
N ALA A 9 20.45 16.58 39.29
CA ALA A 9 20.09 16.76 37.89
C ALA A 9 21.30 17.29 37.11
N GLY A 10 21.75 16.58 36.07
CA GLY A 10 22.74 17.12 35.13
C GLY A 10 23.37 16.10 34.17
N GLY A 11 22.86 16.04 32.94
CA GLY A 11 23.68 15.92 31.72
C GLY A 11 24.19 14.54 31.29
N PRO A 12 24.79 14.44 30.08
CA PRO A 12 24.23 13.65 28.99
C PRO A 12 25.06 12.42 28.58
N ASP A 13 24.40 11.56 27.80
CA ASP A 13 24.94 10.52 26.92
C ASP A 13 25.43 9.20 27.51
N ALA A 14 25.12 8.16 26.73
CA ALA A 14 25.72 6.82 26.69
C ALA A 14 25.25 5.78 27.73
N ASP A 15 24.03 5.27 27.54
CA ASP A 15 23.80 3.81 27.46
C ASP A 15 22.34 3.49 27.08
N ALA A 16 22.00 3.70 25.81
CA ALA A 16 20.81 3.09 25.21
C ALA A 16 21.30 2.07 24.18
N PRO A 17 20.93 0.77 24.31
CA PRO A 17 21.39 -0.25 23.39
C PRO A 17 20.98 0.16 21.97
N GLY A 18 21.99 0.26 21.11
CA GLY A 18 21.84 0.70 19.72
C GLY A 18 20.75 -0.09 19.04
N MET A 19 19.58 0.55 18.91
CA MET A 19 18.53 0.11 18.00
C MET A 19 19.16 0.07 16.61
N HIS A 20 19.40 -1.15 16.14
CA HIS A 20 19.71 -1.48 14.75
C HIS A 20 18.61 -0.90 13.84
N MET A 21 18.71 0.37 13.50
CA MET A 21 18.05 0.93 12.31
C MET A 21 18.94 0.56 11.12
N GLN A 22 18.99 -0.74 10.83
CA GLN A 22 19.30 -1.19 9.49
C GLN A 22 18.14 -0.67 8.64
N ARG A 23 18.35 0.50 8.03
CA ARG A 23 17.49 1.01 6.96
C ARG A 23 17.49 -0.06 5.88
N ASP A 24 16.52 -0.95 5.94
CA ASP A 24 16.03 -1.64 4.75
C ASP A 24 15.44 -0.55 3.86
N ASP A 25 16.26 0.00 2.96
CA ASP A 25 15.86 0.77 1.78
C ASP A 25 15.08 -0.15 0.80
N ARG A 26 14.02 -0.80 1.30
CA ARG A 26 13.05 -1.55 0.51
C ARG A 26 11.83 -0.67 0.37
N GLY A 27 11.79 0.08 -0.73
CA GLY A 27 10.55 0.68 -1.20
C GLY A 27 9.44 -0.38 -1.31
N PRO A 28 8.17 0.04 -1.37
CA PRO A 28 7.04 -0.88 -1.46
C PRO A 28 7.01 -1.53 -2.85
N GLY A 29 7.76 -2.61 -3.02
CA GLY A 29 7.85 -3.34 -4.26
C GLY A 29 8.93 -4.41 -4.21
N MET A 30 8.53 -5.67 -4.41
CA MET A 30 9.40 -6.85 -4.52
C MET A 30 9.91 -7.43 -3.18
N HIS A 31 8.99 -7.76 -2.28
CA HIS A 31 9.26 -8.89 -1.40
C HIS A 31 9.39 -10.14 -2.28
N ARG A 32 10.49 -10.89 -2.09
CA ARG A 32 10.75 -12.23 -2.63
C ARG A 32 9.43 -12.95 -2.92
N GLY A 33 9.27 -13.45 -4.14
CA GLY A 33 8.02 -14.02 -4.67
C GLY A 33 7.20 -14.83 -3.65
N PRO A 34 5.86 -14.81 -3.74
CA PRO A 34 5.01 -15.31 -2.69
C PRO A 34 5.24 -16.80 -2.41
N GLY A 35 5.27 -17.16 -1.12
CA GLY A 35 5.22 -18.55 -0.67
C GLY A 35 6.54 -19.34 -0.81
N PRO A 36 6.46 -20.67 -1.03
CA PRO A 36 7.59 -21.60 -0.87
C PRO A 36 8.78 -21.31 -1.80
N LEU A 37 8.58 -20.50 -2.85
CA LEU A 37 9.63 -20.06 -3.78
C LEU A 37 10.70 -19.18 -3.11
N LYS A 38 10.40 -18.58 -1.97
CA LYS A 38 11.34 -17.77 -1.19
C LYS A 38 12.42 -18.63 -0.50
N GLU A 39 12.13 -19.90 -0.25
CA GLU A 39 13.01 -20.86 0.44
C GLU A 39 13.91 -21.63 -0.54
N LEU A 40 13.66 -21.48 -1.85
CA LEU A 40 14.46 -22.08 -2.91
C LEU A 40 15.63 -21.18 -3.30
N ASP A 41 16.82 -21.77 -3.44
CA ASP A 41 18.01 -21.11 -3.98
C ASP A 41 17.93 -20.99 -5.50
N LEU A 42 17.03 -20.13 -5.96
CA LEU A 42 16.80 -19.85 -7.38
C LEU A 42 17.94 -19.01 -7.96
N THR A 43 18.45 -19.40 -9.13
CA THR A 43 19.36 -18.59 -9.92
C THR A 43 18.69 -17.32 -10.43
N ARG A 44 19.48 -16.32 -10.84
CA ARG A 44 18.95 -15.04 -11.34
C ARG A 44 18.03 -15.22 -12.55
N GLU A 45 18.36 -16.16 -13.44
CA GLU A 45 17.57 -16.44 -14.64
C GLU A 45 16.23 -17.13 -14.28
N GLN A 46 16.26 -18.11 -13.38
CA GLN A 46 15.04 -18.76 -12.88
C GLN A 46 14.10 -17.76 -12.21
N ARG A 47 14.64 -16.83 -11.40
CA ARG A 47 13.84 -15.77 -10.78
C ARG A 47 13.15 -14.89 -11.82
N GLN A 48 13.86 -14.48 -12.87
CA GLN A 48 13.27 -13.66 -13.93
C GLN A 48 12.15 -14.38 -14.68
N GLN A 49 12.31 -15.68 -14.97
CA GLN A 49 11.28 -16.48 -15.62
C GLN A 49 10.05 -16.64 -14.71
N ILE A 50 10.26 -16.93 -13.42
CA ILE A 50 9.17 -17.03 -12.43
C ILE A 50 8.46 -15.69 -12.27
N ASP A 51 9.20 -14.58 -12.16
CA ASP A 51 8.60 -13.24 -12.04
C ASP A 51 7.79 -12.85 -13.28
N ARG A 52 8.13 -13.38 -14.46
CA ARG A 52 7.31 -13.22 -15.66
C ARG A 52 6.01 -14.02 -15.54
N LEU A 53 6.11 -15.31 -15.22
CA LEU A 53 4.94 -16.19 -15.06
C LEU A 53 3.97 -15.67 -13.99
N MET A 54 4.48 -15.18 -12.86
CA MET A 54 3.65 -14.63 -11.79
C MET A 54 2.96 -13.33 -12.21
N ARG A 55 3.62 -12.50 -13.02
CA ARG A 55 3.00 -11.29 -13.59
C ARG A 55 1.92 -11.63 -14.61
N GLU A 56 2.15 -12.61 -15.46
CA GLU A 56 1.17 -13.12 -16.43
C GLU A 56 -0.05 -13.70 -15.71
N GLN A 57 0.15 -14.58 -14.72
CA GLN A 57 -0.93 -15.14 -13.91
C GLN A 57 -1.75 -14.04 -13.22
N MET A 58 -1.09 -13.02 -12.64
CA MET A 58 -1.79 -11.88 -12.03
C MET A 58 -2.62 -11.10 -13.06
N HIS A 59 -2.11 -10.95 -14.28
CA HIS A 59 -2.83 -10.31 -15.37
C HIS A 59 -4.08 -11.11 -15.77
N GLU A 60 -3.93 -12.40 -16.04
CA GLU A 60 -5.04 -13.30 -16.39
C GLU A 60 -6.12 -13.31 -15.32
N ARG A 61 -5.73 -13.46 -14.04
CA ARG A 61 -6.67 -13.40 -12.92
C ARG A 61 -7.46 -12.09 -12.90
N ARG A 62 -6.78 -10.97 -13.18
CA ARG A 62 -7.42 -9.65 -13.24
C ARG A 62 -8.38 -9.52 -14.42
N GLU A 63 -8.03 -10.07 -15.58
CA GLU A 63 -8.92 -10.09 -16.76
C GLU A 63 -10.15 -10.94 -16.52
N ILE A 64 -9.99 -12.15 -16.00
CA ILE A 64 -11.09 -13.04 -15.63
C ILE A 64 -12.05 -12.30 -14.69
N THR A 65 -11.52 -11.71 -13.61
CA THR A 65 -12.34 -10.96 -12.65
C THR A 65 -13.07 -9.79 -13.31
N GLN A 66 -12.38 -8.98 -14.13
CA GLN A 66 -13.00 -7.86 -14.85
C GLN A 66 -14.11 -8.32 -15.78
N SER A 67 -13.92 -9.42 -16.51
CA SER A 67 -14.94 -9.97 -17.41
C SER A 67 -16.22 -10.38 -16.68
N TYR A 68 -16.11 -10.86 -15.44
CA TYR A 68 -17.28 -11.18 -14.61
C TYR A 68 -17.91 -9.92 -14.01
N LEU A 69 -17.11 -8.93 -13.61
CA LEU A 69 -17.64 -7.65 -13.13
C LEU A 69 -18.40 -6.90 -14.22
N GLU A 70 -17.93 -6.94 -15.47
CA GLU A 70 -18.59 -6.30 -16.62
C GLU A 70 -19.95 -6.92 -16.96
N LYS A 71 -20.15 -8.21 -16.66
CA LYS A 71 -21.45 -8.90 -16.81
C LYS A 71 -22.48 -8.48 -15.76
N MET A 72 -22.03 -7.84 -14.68
CA MET A 72 -22.90 -7.41 -13.60
C MET A 72 -23.68 -6.15 -14.02
N PRO A 73 -24.97 -5.99 -13.65
CA PRO A 73 -25.73 -4.77 -13.91
C PRO A 73 -25.02 -3.52 -13.39
N ALA A 74 -25.17 -2.40 -14.09
CA ALA A 74 -24.53 -1.13 -13.69
C ALA A 74 -24.94 -0.67 -12.27
N ALA A 75 -26.17 -0.99 -11.85
CA ALA A 75 -26.65 -0.73 -10.50
C ALA A 75 -25.86 -1.52 -9.44
N ASP A 76 -25.64 -2.81 -9.67
CA ASP A 76 -24.89 -3.67 -8.74
C ASP A 76 -23.40 -3.30 -8.73
N GLN A 77 -22.83 -2.95 -9.89
CA GLN A 77 -21.46 -2.44 -9.96
C GLN A 77 -21.31 -1.15 -9.14
N LYS A 78 -22.30 -0.26 -9.19
CA LYS A 78 -22.29 0.98 -8.39
C LYS A 78 -22.44 0.67 -6.91
N ALA A 79 -23.39 -0.19 -6.53
CA ALA A 79 -23.60 -0.60 -5.14
C ALA A 79 -22.32 -1.21 -4.53
N MET A 80 -21.63 -2.08 -5.26
CA MET A 80 -20.35 -2.66 -4.83
C MET A 80 -19.29 -1.58 -4.61
N ARG A 81 -19.16 -0.60 -5.52
CA ARG A 81 -18.19 0.50 -5.39
C ARG A 81 -18.51 1.39 -4.20
N ASP A 82 -19.78 1.74 -4.01
CA ASP A 82 -20.23 2.56 -2.91
C ASP A 82 -19.98 1.86 -1.57
N GLU A 83 -20.23 0.55 -1.47
CA GLU A 83 -19.95 -0.24 -0.26
C GLU A 83 -18.44 -0.30 0.05
N ILE A 84 -17.59 -0.49 -0.96
CA ILE A 84 -16.14 -0.46 -0.80
C ILE A 84 -15.68 0.92 -0.31
N GLU A 85 -16.19 2.01 -0.89
CA GLU A 85 -15.82 3.37 -0.49
C GLU A 85 -16.28 3.69 0.94
N ALA A 86 -17.47 3.24 1.33
CA ALA A 86 -17.96 3.38 2.69
C ALA A 86 -17.07 2.65 3.70
N LYS A 87 -16.68 1.39 3.40
CA LYS A 87 -15.76 0.61 4.23
C LYS A 87 -14.37 1.24 4.30
N ARG A 88 -13.87 1.78 3.18
CA ARG A 88 -12.58 2.50 3.12
C ARG A 88 -12.61 3.75 3.99
N SER A 89 -13.64 4.59 3.85
CA SER A 89 -13.83 5.81 4.65
C SER A 89 -13.89 5.53 6.15
N LYS A 90 -14.60 4.45 6.54
CA LYS A 90 -14.64 3.98 7.92
C LYS A 90 -13.25 3.58 8.42
N THR A 91 -12.56 2.72 7.67
CA THR A 91 -11.20 2.26 8.02
C THR A 91 -10.24 3.44 8.13
N ASP A 92 -10.31 4.40 7.21
CA ASP A 92 -9.45 5.58 7.20
C ASP A 92 -9.68 6.46 8.44
N SER A 93 -10.93 6.56 8.91
CA SER A 93 -11.27 7.27 10.15
C SER A 93 -10.72 6.56 11.38
N GLU A 94 -10.84 5.23 11.45
CA GLU A 94 -10.28 4.41 12.53
C GLU A 94 -8.75 4.49 12.55
N VAL A 95 -8.09 4.41 11.39
CA VAL A 95 -6.64 4.59 11.26
C VAL A 95 -6.23 5.97 11.75
N ARG A 96 -6.91 7.03 11.29
CA ARG A 96 -6.62 8.41 11.72
C ARG A 96 -6.72 8.57 13.23
N ALA A 97 -7.69 7.93 13.89
CA ALA A 97 -7.85 7.97 15.34
C ALA A 97 -6.69 7.32 16.11
N LEU A 98 -5.97 6.37 15.50
CA LEU A 98 -4.79 5.72 16.09
C LEU A 98 -3.49 6.51 15.88
N LEU A 99 -3.47 7.49 14.98
CA LEU A 99 -2.28 8.25 14.63
C LEU A 99 -2.07 9.46 15.56
N LYS A 100 -0.80 9.79 15.80
CA LYS A 100 -0.42 11.04 16.50
C LYS A 100 -0.74 12.28 15.63
N PRO A 101 -0.88 13.48 16.20
CA PRO A 101 -1.25 14.69 15.43
C PRO A 101 -0.36 14.97 14.21
N ASP A 102 0.96 14.79 14.33
CA ASP A 102 1.88 14.99 13.20
C ASP A 102 1.73 13.91 12.11
N GLN A 103 1.40 12.68 12.50
CA GLN A 103 1.13 11.58 11.58
C GLN A 103 -0.24 11.74 10.89
N GLN A 104 -1.24 12.32 11.58
CA GLN A 104 -2.54 12.62 10.99
C GLN A 104 -2.41 13.63 9.84
N LYS A 105 -1.59 14.68 10.01
CA LYS A 105 -1.32 15.65 8.93
C LYS A 105 -0.72 14.97 7.70
N GLN A 106 0.28 14.11 7.90
CA GLN A 106 0.89 13.34 6.81
C GLN A 106 -0.11 12.39 6.16
N PHE A 107 -0.93 11.70 6.95
CA PHE A 107 -1.96 10.80 6.46
C PHE A 107 -3.01 11.53 5.60
N ASP A 108 -3.50 12.68 6.07
CA ASP A 108 -4.45 13.51 5.34
C ASP A 108 -3.86 14.01 3.99
N GLU A 109 -2.58 14.41 3.98
CA GLU A 109 -1.88 14.78 2.74
C GLU A 109 -1.72 13.60 1.77
N ILE A 110 -1.39 12.41 2.29
CA ILE A 110 -1.30 11.20 1.48
C ILE A 110 -2.67 10.88 0.87
N LYS A 111 -3.75 10.96 1.65
CA LYS A 111 -5.12 10.71 1.17
C LYS A 111 -5.52 11.69 0.08
N LYS A 112 -5.22 12.97 0.26
CA LYS A 112 -5.46 13.99 -0.78
C LYS A 112 -4.76 13.63 -2.10
N LYS A 113 -3.48 13.25 -2.05
CA LYS A 113 -2.71 12.83 -3.24
C LYS A 113 -3.25 11.54 -3.86
N GLU A 114 -3.73 10.60 -3.05
CA GLU A 114 -4.37 9.38 -3.54
C GLU A 114 -5.65 9.69 -4.32
N ASP A 115 -6.45 10.62 -3.85
CA ASP A 115 -7.71 11.01 -4.50
C ASP A 115 -7.47 11.80 -5.79
N GLU A 116 -6.49 12.70 -5.80
CA GLU A 116 -6.01 13.38 -7.03
C GLU A 116 -5.56 12.35 -8.07
N ARG A 117 -4.68 11.42 -7.70
CA ARG A 117 -4.22 10.35 -8.59
C ARG A 117 -5.37 9.44 -9.05
N ARG A 118 -6.38 9.20 -8.22
CA ARG A 118 -7.55 8.39 -8.58
C ARG A 118 -8.40 9.11 -9.63
N ALA A 119 -8.57 10.42 -9.49
CA ALA A 119 -9.26 11.24 -10.48
C ALA A 119 -8.51 11.25 -11.81
N GLU A 120 -7.20 11.49 -11.80
CA GLU A 120 -6.34 11.42 -13.01
C GLU A 120 -6.41 10.05 -13.69
N TRP A 121 -6.38 8.97 -12.92
CA TRP A 121 -6.52 7.61 -13.45
C TRP A 121 -7.90 7.34 -14.04
N ALA A 122 -8.96 7.93 -13.47
CA ALA A 122 -10.32 7.81 -14.00
C ALA A 122 -10.44 8.51 -15.36
N GLU A 123 -9.88 9.71 -15.48
CA GLU A 123 -9.80 10.46 -16.75
C GLU A 123 -8.99 9.68 -17.80
N PHE A 124 -7.84 9.14 -17.41
CA PHE A 124 -7.02 8.32 -18.30
C PHE A 124 -7.76 7.04 -18.77
N LYS A 125 -8.50 6.39 -17.88
CA LYS A 125 -9.32 5.21 -18.24
C LYS A 125 -10.43 5.59 -19.21
N ALA A 126 -11.10 6.73 -19.02
CA ALA A 126 -12.11 7.23 -19.93
C ALA A 126 -11.53 7.57 -21.31
N TRP A 127 -10.35 8.22 -21.36
CA TRP A 127 -9.62 8.48 -22.60
C TRP A 127 -9.25 7.16 -23.32
N LYS A 128 -8.75 6.16 -22.59
CA LYS A 128 -8.40 4.86 -23.16
C LYS A 128 -9.62 4.15 -23.75
N ALA A 129 -10.76 4.17 -23.05
CA ALA A 129 -12.01 3.61 -23.56
C ALA A 129 -12.49 4.33 -24.83
N ALA A 130 -12.44 5.66 -24.86
CA ALA A 130 -12.79 6.45 -26.04
C ALA A 130 -11.84 6.18 -27.23
N LYS A 131 -10.55 5.94 -26.97
CA LYS A 131 -9.57 5.59 -28.00
C LYS A 131 -9.79 4.19 -28.56
N THR A 132 -10.09 3.20 -27.70
CA THR A 132 -10.42 1.84 -28.14
C THR A 132 -11.72 1.81 -28.96
N ALA A 133 -12.74 2.56 -28.56
CA ALA A 133 -14.01 2.65 -29.30
C ALA A 133 -13.89 3.32 -30.68
N LYS A 134 -12.88 4.18 -30.89
CA LYS A 134 -12.59 4.80 -32.21
C LYS A 134 -11.71 3.93 -33.11
N ALA A 135 -11.12 2.87 -32.57
CA ALA A 135 -10.21 1.96 -33.28
C ALA A 135 -10.89 0.64 -33.69
N GLN A 136 -12.18 0.48 -33.37
CA GLN A 136 -13.07 -0.59 -33.85
C GLN A 136 -14.03 -0.03 -34.90
#